data_AF-A0A5N5Q350-F1
#
_entry.id   AF-A0A5N5Q350-F1
#
_cell.length_a   1.000
_cell.length_b   1.000
_cell.length_c   1.000
_cell.angle_alpha   90.00
_cell.angle_beta   90.00
_cell.angle_gamma   90.00
#
_symmetry.space_group_name_H-M   'P 1'
#
loop_
_entity.id
_entity.type
_entity.pdbx_description
1 polymer ?
#
loop_
_entity_poly.entity_id
_entity_poly.type
_entity_poly.pdbx_seq_one_letter_code
_entity_poly.pdbx_strand_id
1 'polypeptide(L)'
;MTTPIFFSRISGTAVVLENPAWNAQRQAWWTTITPSVGHLNSWFHFPIPSPSSSSATTATPIRAVRAAVRFQTGSGAVVRQYLVADGEIVRYNGENLSLAQPRMGVCARDIPNAPQVSNSLVITLQVEFSGLTPENYVRLSWAEVVFEEDRGEGEGVGGI
;
A
#
# COMPACT_ATOMS: atom_id res chain seq x y z
N MET A 1 -16.35 -22.08 -10.18
CA MET A 1 -16.45 -20.67 -10.66
C MET A 1 -15.24 -19.92 -10.15
N THR A 2 -14.66 -19.00 -10.92
CA THR A 2 -13.51 -18.19 -10.48
C THR A 2 -13.99 -17.04 -9.59
N THR A 3 -13.39 -16.87 -8.42
CA THR A 3 -13.63 -15.72 -7.54
C THR A 3 -13.33 -14.42 -8.29
N PRO A 4 -14.24 -13.43 -8.34
CA PRO A 4 -13.95 -12.14 -8.92
C PRO A 4 -12.79 -11.47 -8.19
N ILE A 5 -11.84 -10.96 -8.98
CA ILE A 5 -10.70 -10.20 -8.49
C ILE A 5 -10.87 -8.75 -8.94
N PHE A 6 -10.72 -7.82 -8.01
CA PHE A 6 -10.75 -6.39 -8.30
C PHE A 6 -9.54 -5.71 -7.69
N PHE A 7 -9.16 -4.61 -8.33
CA PHE A 7 -7.96 -3.86 -8.02
C PHE A 7 -8.35 -2.43 -7.70
N SER A 8 -7.96 -1.94 -6.53
CA SER A 8 -8.01 -0.50 -6.24
C SER A 8 -6.62 0.06 -6.28
N ARG A 9 -6.40 1.01 -7.19
CA ARG A 9 -5.09 1.62 -7.43
C ARG A 9 -5.17 3.12 -7.28
N ILE A 10 -4.19 3.68 -6.58
CA ILE A 10 -4.00 5.13 -6.44
C ILE A 10 -2.68 5.56 -7.07
N SER A 11 -2.69 6.70 -7.74
CA SER A 11 -1.50 7.30 -8.34
C SER A 11 -0.50 7.75 -7.28
N GLY A 12 0.79 7.63 -7.60
CA GLY A 12 1.89 8.20 -6.81
C GLY A 12 1.73 9.70 -6.54
N THR A 13 1.00 10.41 -7.40
CA THR A 13 0.69 11.85 -7.24
C THR A 13 -0.20 12.16 -6.03
N ALA A 14 -0.92 11.18 -5.52
CA ALA A 14 -1.81 11.33 -4.36
C ALA A 14 -1.16 10.87 -3.04
N VAL A 15 0.15 10.61 -3.02
CA VAL A 15 0.87 10.27 -1.79
C VAL A 15 0.73 11.37 -0.74
N VAL A 16 0.55 10.97 0.51
CA VAL A 16 0.51 11.83 1.70
C VAL A 16 1.81 11.63 2.48
N LEU A 17 2.49 12.71 2.83
CA LEU A 17 3.70 12.65 3.65
C LEU A 17 3.33 12.80 5.13
N GLU A 18 3.90 11.96 6.00
CA GLU A 18 3.73 12.13 7.45
C GLU A 18 4.54 13.33 7.96
N ASN A 19 5.77 13.47 7.47
CA ASN A 19 6.60 14.63 7.79
C ASN A 19 6.38 15.72 6.74
N PRO A 20 5.76 16.86 7.12
CA PRO A 20 5.49 17.95 6.19
C PRO A 20 6.75 18.67 5.71
N ALA A 21 7.90 18.48 6.37
CA ALA A 21 9.17 19.07 5.97
C ALA A 21 9.82 18.33 4.78
N TRP A 22 9.39 17.11 4.45
CA TRP A 22 9.84 16.43 3.24
C TRP A 22 9.27 17.09 2.00
N ASN A 23 10.04 17.06 0.91
CA ASN A 23 9.59 17.60 -0.36
C ASN A 23 8.92 16.48 -1.19
N ALA A 24 7.77 16.78 -1.80
CA ALA A 24 7.09 15.90 -2.75
C ALA A 24 6.91 16.62 -4.08
N GLN A 25 7.85 16.41 -5.00
CA GLN A 25 7.75 16.92 -6.37
C GLN A 25 6.84 16.02 -7.21
N ARG A 26 5.60 16.47 -7.42
CA ARG A 26 4.60 15.80 -8.26
C ARG A 26 4.86 16.10 -9.73
N GLN A 27 4.94 15.06 -10.54
CA GLN A 27 5.06 15.12 -12.00
C GLN A 27 3.98 14.21 -12.60
N ALA A 28 3.67 14.35 -13.89
CA ALA A 28 2.47 13.80 -14.54
C ALA A 28 2.09 12.35 -14.14
N TRP A 29 3.07 11.45 -13.98
CA TRP A 29 2.86 10.02 -13.70
C TRP A 29 3.64 9.49 -12.48
N TRP A 30 4.33 10.35 -11.73
CA TRP A 30 5.04 9.97 -10.50
C TRP A 30 5.25 11.14 -9.53
N THR A 31 5.51 10.84 -8.26
CA THR A 31 6.00 11.80 -7.26
C THR A 31 7.40 11.43 -6.85
N THR A 32 8.32 12.39 -6.84
CA THR A 32 9.65 12.20 -6.23
C THR A 32 9.65 12.83 -4.84
N ILE A 33 9.92 12.01 -3.82
CA ILE A 33 10.09 12.42 -2.43
C ILE A 33 11.57 12.53 -2.13
N THR A 34 11.97 13.62 -1.47
CA THR A 34 13.33 13.83 -0.97
C THR A 34 13.30 14.29 0.50
N PRO A 35 14.32 13.93 1.31
CA PRO A 35 14.41 14.35 2.69
C PRO A 35 14.68 15.85 2.82
N SER A 36 14.62 16.35 4.06
CA SER A 36 15.03 17.69 4.44
C SER A 36 15.98 17.65 5.64
N VAL A 37 16.63 18.78 5.92
CA VAL A 37 17.62 18.91 7.00
C VAL A 37 17.01 18.48 8.33
N GLY A 38 17.68 17.56 9.04
CA GLY A 38 17.21 17.01 10.32
C GLY A 38 16.11 15.95 10.21
N HIS A 39 15.64 15.64 9.00
CA HIS A 39 14.52 14.74 8.74
C HIS A 39 14.90 13.68 7.71
N LEU A 40 15.72 12.72 8.12
CA LEU A 40 16.21 11.65 7.25
C LEU A 40 15.39 10.36 7.34
N ASN A 41 14.49 10.24 8.31
CA ASN A 41 13.60 9.09 8.44
C ASN A 41 12.16 9.59 8.68
N SER A 42 11.21 9.08 7.91
CA SER A 42 9.79 9.34 8.08
C SER A 42 8.95 8.37 7.24
N TRP A 43 7.65 8.62 7.21
CA TRP A 43 6.65 7.81 6.56
C TRP A 43 5.95 8.57 5.43
N PHE A 44 5.41 7.79 4.49
CA PHE A 44 4.39 8.26 3.57
C PHE A 44 3.28 7.22 3.42
N HIS A 45 2.11 7.71 3.02
CA HIS A 45 0.87 6.95 3.02
C HIS A 45 0.18 7.03 1.66
N PHE A 46 -0.44 5.92 1.30
CA PHE A 46 -1.37 5.80 0.21
C PHE A 46 -2.74 5.40 0.76
N PRO A 47 -3.70 6.34 0.83
CA PRO A 47 -5.08 5.98 1.14
C PRO A 47 -5.65 5.21 -0.06
N ILE A 48 -5.98 3.94 0.14
CA ILE A 48 -6.50 3.09 -0.93
C ILE A 48 -8.03 3.17 -0.91
N PRO A 49 -8.67 3.62 -2.01
CA PRO A 49 -10.12 3.57 -2.12
C PRO A 49 -10.60 2.14 -1.87
N SER A 50 -11.25 1.95 -0.74
CA SER A 50 -11.68 0.63 -0.30
C SER A 50 -13.16 0.50 -0.65
N PRO A 51 -13.59 -0.59 -1.29
CA PRO A 51 -15.00 -0.80 -1.57
C PRO A 51 -15.78 -0.85 -0.26
N SER A 52 -16.94 -0.22 -0.22
CA SER A 52 -17.78 -0.25 0.97
C SER A 52 -18.39 -1.64 1.13
N SER A 53 -18.24 -2.23 2.31
CA SER A 53 -19.16 -3.27 2.74
C SER A 53 -20.49 -2.58 3.02
N SER A 54 -21.42 -2.57 2.06
CA SER A 54 -22.76 -2.06 2.36
C SER A 54 -23.35 -2.91 3.49
N SER A 55 -23.96 -2.28 4.50
CA SER A 55 -24.68 -2.96 5.60
C SER A 55 -25.89 -3.77 5.12
N ALA A 56 -26.13 -3.85 3.81
CA ALA A 56 -27.17 -4.67 3.24
C ALA A 56 -26.84 -6.14 3.48
N THR A 57 -27.81 -6.89 3.99
CA THR A 57 -27.76 -8.34 4.28
C THR A 57 -27.40 -9.22 3.07
N THR A 58 -27.22 -8.62 1.89
CA THR A 58 -26.89 -9.25 0.62
C THR A 58 -25.50 -8.87 0.08
N ALA A 59 -24.72 -8.06 0.80
CA ALA A 59 -23.39 -7.66 0.36
C ALA A 59 -22.38 -8.78 0.61
N THR A 60 -21.81 -9.32 -0.47
CA THR A 60 -20.71 -10.29 -0.41
C THR A 60 -19.51 -9.67 0.33
N PRO A 61 -18.94 -10.35 1.34
CA PRO A 61 -17.75 -9.85 2.01
C PRO A 61 -16.60 -9.65 1.03
N ILE A 62 -15.87 -8.56 1.18
CA ILE A 62 -14.70 -8.25 0.37
C ILE A 62 -13.45 -8.46 1.21
N ARG A 63 -12.51 -9.24 0.69
CA ARG A 63 -11.24 -9.57 1.34
C ARG A 63 -10.08 -8.87 0.65
N ALA A 64 -9.14 -8.34 1.42
CA ALA A 64 -7.89 -7.79 0.88
C ALA A 64 -6.83 -8.89 0.86
N VAL A 65 -6.32 -9.24 -0.33
CA VAL A 65 -5.44 -10.42 -0.49
C VAL A 65 -3.98 -10.04 -0.69
N ARG A 66 -3.71 -8.90 -1.33
CA ARG A 66 -2.35 -8.47 -1.65
C ARG A 66 -2.26 -6.96 -1.75
N ALA A 67 -1.22 -6.38 -1.21
CA ALA A 67 -0.88 -4.98 -1.38
C ALA A 67 0.39 -4.84 -2.23
N ALA A 68 0.49 -3.78 -3.03
CA ALA A 68 1.67 -3.52 -3.83
C ALA A 68 1.95 -2.02 -3.97
N VAL A 69 3.23 -1.64 -4.00
CA VAL A 69 3.68 -0.29 -4.34
C VAL A 69 4.71 -0.37 -5.46
N ARG A 70 4.54 0.49 -6.47
CA ARG A 70 5.51 0.65 -7.54
C ARG A 70 6.36 1.89 -7.31
N PHE A 71 7.65 1.67 -7.03
CA PHE A 71 8.57 2.75 -6.67
C PHE A 71 9.98 2.56 -7.23
N GLN A 72 10.82 3.57 -7.06
CA GLN A 72 12.26 3.52 -7.27
C GLN A 72 12.92 4.25 -6.10
N THR A 73 14.01 3.71 -5.58
CA THR A 73 14.88 4.42 -4.63
C THR A 73 16.15 4.87 -5.33
N GLY A 74 16.66 6.02 -4.95
CA GLY A 74 18.07 6.35 -5.18
C GLY A 74 18.98 5.52 -4.26
N SER A 75 20.29 5.54 -4.51
CA SER A 75 21.26 4.75 -3.73
C SER A 75 21.36 5.19 -2.27
N GLY A 76 20.89 6.39 -1.93
CA GLY A 76 20.85 6.90 -0.55
C GLY A 76 19.52 6.66 0.17
N ALA A 77 18.57 5.92 -0.40
CA ALA A 77 17.24 5.71 0.18
C ALA A 77 16.91 4.22 0.30
N VAL A 78 16.34 3.82 1.45
CA VAL A 78 15.86 2.45 1.67
C VAL A 78 14.48 2.48 2.35
N VAL A 79 13.60 1.56 1.96
CA VAL A 79 12.36 1.32 2.71
C VAL A 79 12.66 0.37 3.86
N ARG A 80 12.37 0.83 5.09
CA ARG A 80 12.60 0.11 6.35
C ARG A 80 11.37 -0.62 6.85
N GLN A 81 10.19 -0.13 6.50
CA GLN A 81 8.93 -0.74 6.93
C GLN A 81 7.87 -0.62 5.83
N TYR A 82 7.04 -1.66 5.73
CA TYR A 82 5.86 -1.70 4.86
C TYR A 82 4.67 -2.15 5.70
N LEU A 83 3.64 -1.32 5.78
CA LEU A 83 2.46 -1.53 6.60
C LEU A 83 1.20 -1.48 5.72
N VAL A 84 0.24 -2.35 5.99
CA VAL A 84 -1.13 -2.24 5.50
C VAL A 84 -2.06 -2.18 6.70
N ALA A 85 -2.77 -1.06 6.85
CA ALA A 85 -3.76 -0.85 7.91
C ALA A 85 -5.17 -0.82 7.33
N ASP A 86 -6.14 -1.28 8.11
CA ASP A 86 -7.58 -1.26 7.86
C ASP A 86 -8.25 -0.51 9.01
N GLY A 87 -8.32 0.81 8.90
CA GLY A 87 -8.56 1.68 10.06
C GLY A 87 -7.42 1.54 11.08
N GLU A 88 -7.77 1.18 12.32
CA GLU A 88 -6.80 0.99 13.41
C GLU A 88 -6.17 -0.41 13.43
N ILE A 89 -6.64 -1.33 12.58
CA ILE A 89 -6.18 -2.72 12.57
C ILE A 89 -5.06 -2.88 11.54
N VAL A 90 -3.88 -3.28 12.01
CA VAL A 90 -2.77 -3.65 11.13
C VAL A 90 -3.01 -5.03 10.53
N ARG A 91 -3.12 -5.09 9.19
CA ARG A 91 -3.35 -6.32 8.43
C ARG A 91 -2.05 -6.95 7.93
N TYR A 92 -1.03 -6.14 7.70
CA TYR A 92 0.31 -6.59 7.35
C TYR A 92 1.34 -5.60 7.93
N ASN A 93 2.42 -6.11 8.52
CA ASN A 93 3.54 -5.31 8.99
C ASN A 93 4.87 -6.02 8.69
N GLY A 94 5.63 -5.49 7.73
CA GLY A 94 7.00 -5.93 7.47
C GLY A 94 7.98 -4.91 8.02
N GLU A 95 8.69 -5.27 9.08
CA GLU A 95 9.66 -4.42 9.79
C GLU A 95 11.10 -4.79 9.44
N ASN A 96 12.06 -3.94 9.83
CA ASN A 96 13.50 -4.16 9.64
C ASN A 96 13.89 -4.51 8.20
N LEU A 97 13.14 -3.96 7.25
CA LEU A 97 13.36 -4.17 5.84
C LEU A 97 14.60 -3.39 5.37
N SER A 98 15.21 -3.86 4.29
CA SER A 98 16.26 -3.14 3.59
C SER A 98 15.95 -3.13 2.10
N LEU A 99 14.75 -2.67 1.75
CA LEU A 99 14.29 -2.67 0.36
C LEU A 99 14.85 -1.44 -0.37
N ALA A 100 15.85 -1.69 -1.21
CA ALA A 100 16.30 -0.76 -2.23
C ALA A 100 15.78 -1.22 -3.59
N GLN A 101 15.30 -0.29 -4.41
CA GLN A 101 14.75 -0.58 -5.73
C GLN A 101 15.34 0.40 -6.77
N PRO A 102 16.55 0.12 -7.31
CA PRO A 102 17.31 1.08 -8.12
C PRO A 102 16.64 1.40 -9.47
N ARG A 103 15.69 0.57 -9.90
CA ARG A 103 14.84 0.78 -11.07
C ARG A 103 13.38 0.83 -10.62
N MET A 104 12.52 1.49 -11.40
CA MET A 104 11.09 1.52 -11.12
C MET A 104 10.48 0.11 -11.18
N GLY A 105 10.16 -0.46 -10.02
CA GLY A 105 9.71 -1.85 -9.86
C GLY A 105 8.51 -1.98 -8.93
N VAL A 106 7.91 -3.17 -8.86
CA VAL A 106 6.75 -3.45 -8.01
C VAL A 106 7.22 -4.24 -6.78
N CYS A 107 6.95 -3.71 -5.60
CA CYS A 107 7.08 -4.44 -4.35
C CYS A 107 5.69 -4.86 -3.87
N ALA A 108 5.41 -6.17 -3.92
CA ALA A 108 4.14 -6.74 -3.46
C ALA A 108 4.30 -7.47 -2.13
N ARG A 109 3.21 -7.52 -1.35
CA ARG A 109 3.07 -8.20 -0.07
C ARG A 109 1.70 -8.88 -0.01
N ASP A 110 1.70 -10.18 0.22
CA ASP A 110 0.48 -10.91 0.49
C ASP A 110 -0.03 -10.53 1.89
N ILE A 111 -1.33 -10.30 2.01
CA ILE A 111 -1.97 -9.94 3.28
C ILE A 111 -2.38 -11.26 3.96
N PRO A 112 -1.82 -11.59 5.13
CA PRO A 112 -2.07 -12.87 5.79
C PRO A 112 -3.56 -13.12 6.02
N ASN A 113 -4.00 -14.34 5.70
CA ASN A 113 -5.37 -14.83 5.87
C ASN A 113 -6.46 -14.09 5.06
N ALA A 114 -6.09 -13.18 4.16
CA ALA A 114 -7.04 -12.45 3.30
C ALA A 114 -8.23 -11.89 4.10
N PRO A 115 -8.00 -10.99 5.07
CA PRO A 115 -9.05 -10.54 5.98
C PRO A 115 -10.14 -9.77 5.24
N GLN A 116 -11.37 -9.90 5.73
CA GLN A 116 -12.46 -9.01 5.32
C GLN A 116 -12.07 -7.56 5.64
N VAL A 117 -12.30 -6.67 4.67
CA VAL A 117 -12.08 -5.24 4.77
C VAL A 117 -13.28 -4.62 5.47
N SER A 118 -13.02 -3.82 6.51
CA SER A 118 -14.09 -3.21 7.30
C SER A 118 -14.01 -1.69 7.35
N ASN A 119 -12.86 -1.10 7.03
CA ASN A 119 -12.60 0.33 7.09
C ASN A 119 -11.83 0.80 5.84
N SER A 120 -11.27 2.01 5.92
CA SER A 120 -10.38 2.53 4.88
C SER A 120 -9.00 1.90 4.98
N LEU A 121 -8.56 1.25 3.89
CA LEU A 121 -7.21 0.72 3.79
C LEU A 121 -6.18 1.82 3.53
N VAL A 122 -5.04 1.72 4.20
CA VAL A 122 -3.88 2.58 3.97
C VAL A 122 -2.63 1.71 3.81
N ILE A 123 -1.90 1.90 2.71
CA ILE A 123 -0.55 1.36 2.56
C ILE A 123 0.44 2.44 3.02
N THR A 124 1.32 2.08 3.94
CA THR A 124 2.27 3.01 4.58
C THR A 124 3.68 2.45 4.47
N LEU A 125 4.64 3.30 4.09
CA LEU A 125 6.04 2.92 3.96
C LEU A 125 6.91 3.87 4.79
N GLN A 126 7.78 3.30 5.62
CA GLN A 126 8.85 4.05 6.28
C GLN A 126 10.07 4.07 5.37
N VAL A 127 10.63 5.25 5.16
CA VAL A 127 11.86 5.43 4.40
C VAL A 127 12.92 6.07 5.26
N GLU A 128 14.13 5.56 5.11
CA GLU A 128 15.35 6.12 5.66
C GLU A 128 16.24 6.58 4.52
N PHE A 129 16.72 7.81 4.64
CA PHE A 129 17.68 8.45 3.76
C PHE A 129 19.03 8.56 4.46
N SER A 130 20.12 8.37 3.71
CA SER A 130 21.50 8.49 4.22
C SER A 130 22.01 9.93 4.31
N GLY A 131 21.31 10.88 3.69
CA GLY A 131 21.72 12.28 3.64
C GLY A 131 20.81 13.14 2.76
N LEU A 132 21.34 14.25 2.24
CA LEU A 132 20.60 15.24 1.45
C LEU A 132 21.09 15.36 0.00
N THR A 133 21.91 14.42 -0.46
CA THR A 133 22.43 14.42 -1.83
C THR A 133 21.34 14.02 -2.83
N PRO A 134 21.50 14.28 -4.14
CA PRO A 134 20.50 13.93 -5.17
C PRO A 134 20.13 12.45 -5.24
N GLU A 135 20.96 11.55 -4.68
CA GLU A 135 20.73 10.12 -4.58
C GLU A 135 19.75 9.74 -3.45
N ASN A 136 19.37 10.68 -2.58
CA ASN A 136 18.43 10.46 -1.48
C ASN A 136 17.02 10.79 -1.95
N TYR A 137 16.41 9.86 -2.70
CA TYR A 137 15.04 10.02 -3.17
C TYR A 137 14.26 8.70 -3.19
N VAL A 138 12.95 8.83 -3.10
CA VAL A 138 12.00 7.77 -3.48
C VAL A 138 11.05 8.32 -4.52
N ARG A 139 11.00 7.68 -5.68
CA ARG A 139 10.07 8.01 -6.75
C ARG A 139 8.93 7.01 -6.75
N LEU A 140 7.70 7.50 -6.66
CA LEU A 140 6.48 6.72 -6.49
C LEU A 140 5.61 6.81 -7.74
N SER A 141 5.19 5.67 -8.28
CA SER A 141 4.33 5.60 -9.46
C SER A 141 2.88 5.32 -9.09
N TRP A 142 2.63 4.30 -8.27
CA TRP A 142 1.29 3.95 -7.77
C TRP A 142 1.37 3.01 -6.58
N ALA A 143 0.26 2.90 -5.85
CA ALA A 143 0.01 1.86 -4.85
C ALA A 143 -1.34 1.18 -5.14
N GLU A 144 -1.46 -0.09 -4.77
CA GLU A 144 -2.62 -0.92 -5.09
C GLU A 144 -2.91 -1.94 -4.00
N VAL A 145 -4.20 -2.23 -3.80
CA VAL A 145 -4.65 -3.45 -3.12
C VAL A 145 -5.48 -4.29 -4.08
N VAL A 146 -5.20 -5.58 -4.09
CA VAL A 146 -5.98 -6.62 -4.74
C VAL A 146 -6.99 -7.15 -3.73
N PHE A 147 -8.21 -7.31 -4.20
CA PHE A 147 -9.31 -7.80 -3.40
C PHE A 147 -10.03 -8.94 -4.08
N GLU A 148 -10.69 -9.77 -3.27
CA GLU A 148 -11.50 -10.89 -3.68
C GLU A 148 -12.89 -10.84 -3.02
N GLU A 149 -13.90 -11.24 -3.77
CA GLU A 149 -15.27 -11.43 -3.25
C GLU A 149 -15.39 -12.80 -2.59
N ASP A 150 -15.76 -12.84 -1.31
CA ASP A 150 -16.04 -14.09 -0.61
C ASP A 150 -17.43 -14.63 -0.97
N ARG A 151 -17.52 -15.34 -2.08
CA ARG A 151 -18.72 -16.11 -2.41
C ARG A 151 -18.65 -17.39 -1.59
N GLY A 152 -19.15 -17.33 -0.37
CA GLY A 152 -19.18 -18.47 0.55
C GLY A 152 -19.46 -19.77 -0.21
N GLU A 153 -18.67 -20.81 0.08
CA GLU A 153 -18.86 -22.13 -0.54
C GLU A 153 -20.34 -22.48 -0.40
N GLY A 154 -21.03 -22.64 -1.52
CA GLY A 154 -22.45 -22.96 -1.49
C GLY A 154 -22.63 -24.17 -0.60
N GLU A 155 -23.37 -24.01 0.50
CA GLU A 155 -23.84 -25.15 1.27
C GLU A 155 -24.52 -26.07 0.27
N GLY A 156 -23.85 -27.18 -0.03
CA GLY A 156 -24.43 -28.25 -0.81
C GLY A 156 -25.66 -28.66 -0.04
N VAL A 157 -26.82 -28.27 -0.55
CA VAL A 157 -28.11 -28.76 -0.07
C VAL A 157 -28.03 -30.27 -0.16
N GLY A 158 -27.79 -30.90 0.99
CA GLY A 158 -27.90 -32.34 1.16
C GLY A 158 -29.32 -32.71 0.82
N GLY A 159 -29.52 -33.21 -0.39
CA GLY A 159 -30.77 -33.81 -0.81
C GLY A 159 -31.05 -35.01 0.08
N ILE A 160 -32.15 -34.93 0.81
CA ILE A 160 -32.85 -36.07 1.40
C ILE A 160 -33.74 -36.68 0.31
#